data_AF-A0A7R9FEU3-F1
#
_entry.id   AF-A0A7R9FEU3-F1
#
_cell.length_a   1.000
_cell.length_b   1.000
_cell.length_c   1.000
_cell.angle_alpha   90.00
_cell.angle_beta   90.00
_cell.angle_gamma   90.00
#
_symmetry.space_group_name_H-M   'P 1'
#
loop_
_entity.id
_entity.type
_entity.pdbx_description
1 polymer ?
#
loop_
_entity_poly.entity_id
_entity_poly.type
_entity_poly.pdbx_seq_one_letter_code
_entity_poly.pdbx_strand_id
1 'polypeptide(L)' 'MSKQVEDKEQMQHLIFEAHDIIQRALQCDASHFAVHKWCSVLLDARAACEGVTERINQLVNVKNHMLV' A
#
# COMPACT_ATOMS: atom_id res chain seq x y z
N MET A 1 6.10 0.69 26.41
CA MET A 1 4.77 1.00 25.82
C MET A 1 3.92 -0.26 25.95
N SER A 2 2.61 -0.23 25.67
CA SER A 2 1.80 -1.46 25.69
C SER A 2 2.12 -2.30 24.46
N LYS A 3 2.21 -3.64 24.57
CA LYS A 3 2.51 -4.56 23.45
C LYS A 3 1.68 -4.31 22.18
N GLN A 4 0.39 -3.99 22.36
CA GLN A 4 -0.52 -3.67 21.25
C GLN A 4 -0.12 -2.42 20.43
N VAL A 5 0.58 -1.46 21.05
CA VAL A 5 1.07 -0.26 20.37
C VAL A 5 2.30 -0.62 19.53
N GLU A 6 3.21 -1.41 20.10
CA GLU A 6 4.41 -1.91 19.42
C GLU A 6 4.05 -2.76 18.18
N ASP A 7 3.06 -3.65 18.30
CA ASP A 7 2.58 -4.47 17.19
C ASP A 7 2.00 -3.60 16.04
N LYS A 8 1.32 -2.50 16.38
CA LYS A 8 0.75 -1.57 15.38
C LYS A 8 1.83 -0.76 14.67
N GLU A 9 2.81 -0.26 15.40
CA GLU A 9 3.94 0.48 14.82
C GLU A 9 4.76 -0.41 13.89
N GLN A 10 5.01 -1.67 14.30
CA GLN A 10 5.71 -2.63 13.47
C GLN A 10 4.93 -2.98 12.20
N MET A 11 3.62 -3.20 12.32
CA MET A 11 2.74 -3.42 11.16
C MET A 11 2.79 -2.25 10.19
N GLN A 12 2.69 -1.02 10.71
CA GLN A 12 2.77 0.19 9.88
C GLN A 12 4.11 0.28 9.16
N HIS A 13 5.23 0.05 9.86
CA HIS A 13 6.56 0.05 9.24
C HIS A 13 6.63 -0.93 8.06
N LEU A 14 6.16 -2.17 8.24
CA LEU A 14 6.17 -3.21 7.20
C LEU A 14 5.30 -2.82 6.00
N ILE A 15 4.15 -2.19 6.22
CA ILE A 15 3.26 -1.73 5.14
C ILE A 15 3.96 -0.65 4.30
N PHE A 16 4.61 0.31 4.94
CA PHE A 16 5.33 1.39 4.25
C PHE A 16 6.53 0.84 3.46
N GLU A 17 7.32 -0.04 4.07
CA GLU A 17 8.46 -0.69 3.40
C GLU A 17 8.01 -1.52 2.18
N ALA A 18 6.96 -2.33 2.34
CA ALA A 18 6.41 -3.12 1.24
C ALA A 18 5.87 -2.24 0.11
N HIS A 19 5.24 -1.11 0.44
CA HIS A 19 4.80 -0.13 -0.55
C HIS A 19 5.98 0.46 -1.34
N ASP A 20 7.09 0.79 -0.69
CA ASP A 20 8.29 1.30 -1.38
C ASP A 20 8.95 0.24 -2.28
N ILE A 21 8.88 -1.04 -1.88
CA ILE A 21 9.35 -2.16 -2.70
C ILE A 21 8.48 -2.30 -3.96
N ILE A 22 7.14 -2.30 -3.82
CA ILE A 22 6.25 -2.50 -4.97
C ILE A 22 6.27 -1.33 -5.96
N GLN A 23 6.48 -0.10 -5.48
CA GLN A 23 6.69 1.07 -6.34
C GLN A 23 7.95 0.92 -7.21
N ARG A 24 9.04 0.37 -6.66
CA ARG A 24 10.24 0.05 -7.43
C ARG A 24 9.99 -1.08 -8.43
N ALA A 25 9.20 -2.08 -8.07
CA ALA A 25 8.83 -3.15 -9.00
C ALA A 25 8.01 -2.62 -10.20
N LEU A 26 7.10 -1.67 -9.97
CA LEU A 26 6.36 -0.99 -11.05
C LEU A 26 7.26 -0.22 -11.99
N GLN A 27 8.38 0.34 -11.50
CA GLN A 27 9.35 1.03 -12.35
C GLN A 27 10.12 0.06 -13.26
N CYS A 28 10.27 -1.21 -12.86
CA CYS A 28 10.90 -2.24 -13.68
C CYS A 28 9.98 -2.74 -14.79
N ASP A 29 8.69 -2.93 -14.50
CA ASP A 29 7.66 -3.30 -15.47
C ASP A 29 6.30 -2.71 -15.06
N ALA A 30 5.92 -1.63 -15.73
CA ALA A 30 4.69 -0.89 -15.48
C ALA A 30 3.43 -1.57 -16.04
N SER A 31 3.55 -2.74 -16.65
CA SER A 31 2.43 -3.53 -17.18
C SER A 31 2.25 -4.87 -16.47
N HIS A 32 3.10 -5.19 -15.50
CA HIS A 32 3.10 -6.48 -14.83
C HIS A 32 1.85 -6.65 -13.94
N PHE A 33 0.89 -7.43 -14.42
CA PHE A 33 -0.41 -7.68 -13.76
C PHE A 33 -0.30 -7.92 -12.25
N ALA A 34 0.57 -8.85 -11.81
CA ALA A 34 0.68 -9.19 -10.39
C ALA A 34 1.25 -8.03 -9.53
N VAL A 35 2.15 -7.21 -10.09
CA VAL A 35 2.72 -6.05 -9.39
C VAL A 35 1.62 -5.02 -9.14
N HIS A 36 0.74 -4.80 -10.13
CA HIS A 36 -0.43 -3.94 -9.96
C HIS A 36 -1.39 -4.46 -8.88
N LYS A 37 -1.64 -5.78 -8.81
CA LYS A 37 -2.52 -6.35 -7.76
C LYS A 37 -1.94 -6.18 -6.36
N TRP A 38 -0.64 -6.36 -6.18
CA TRP A 38 -0.01 -6.10 -4.89
C TRP A 38 0.08 -4.61 -4.57
N CYS A 39 0.31 -3.76 -5.57
CA CYS A 39 0.34 -2.32 -5.39
C CYS A 39 -1.00 -1.77 -4.91
N SER A 40 -2.13 -2.26 -5.45
CA SER A 40 -3.46 -1.82 -5.02
C SER A 40 -3.75 -2.19 -3.56
N VAL A 41 -3.36 -3.39 -3.12
CA VAL A 41 -3.50 -3.85 -1.73
C VAL A 41 -2.63 -3.02 -0.78
N LEU A 42 -1.37 -2.82 -1.13
CA LEU A 42 -0.42 -2.07 -0.31
C LEU A 42 -0.76 -0.57 -0.25
N LEU A 43 -1.28 0.01 -1.33
CA LEU A 43 -1.73 1.39 -1.37
C LEU A 43 -2.94 1.62 -0.44
N ASP A 44 -3.95 0.73 -0.46
CA ASP A 44 -5.09 0.82 0.46
C ASP A 44 -4.65 0.65 1.93
N ALA A 45 -3.77 -0.32 2.19
CA ALA A 45 -3.24 -0.58 3.53
C ALA A 45 -2.44 0.61 4.07
N ARG A 46 -1.57 1.21 3.25
CA ARG A 46 -0.80 2.40 3.61
C ARG A 46 -1.71 3.60 3.87
N ALA A 47 -2.66 3.86 2.98
CA ALA A 47 -3.61 4.96 3.15
C ALA A 47 -4.47 4.79 4.41
N ALA A 48 -4.81 3.55 4.79
CA ALA A 48 -5.51 3.27 6.04
C ALA A 48 -4.67 3.62 7.29
N CYS A 49 -3.34 3.52 7.24
CA CYS A 49 -2.45 3.99 8.31
C CYS A 49 -2.42 5.52 8.41
N GLU A 50 -2.61 6.24 7.30
CA GLU A 50 -2.60 7.71 7.23
C GLU A 50 -3.98 8.33 7.56
N GLY A 51 -5.06 7.56 7.40
CA GLY A 51 -6.40 7.89 7.86
C GLY A 51 -7.50 7.76 6.79
N VAL A 52 -8.76 7.87 7.20
CA VAL A 52 -9.92 7.63 6.30
C VAL A 52 -9.97 8.60 5.12
N THR A 53 -9.60 9.87 5.31
CA THR A 53 -9.57 10.86 4.23
C THR A 53 -8.56 10.46 3.15
N GLU A 54 -7.38 10.03 3.56
CA GLU A 54 -6.36 9.61 2.60
C GLU A 54 -6.75 8.32 1.89
N ARG A 55 -7.34 7.37 2.62
CA ARG A 55 -7.90 6.17 2.02
C ARG A 55 -8.93 6.48 0.93
N ILE A 56 -9.81 7.46 1.15
CA ILE A 56 -10.77 7.92 0.14
C ILE A 56 -10.06 8.53 -1.07
N ASN A 57 -9.06 9.38 -0.86
CA ASN A 57 -8.28 10.01 -1.93
C ASN A 57 -7.60 8.98 -2.84
N GLN A 58 -7.15 7.86 -2.27
CA GLN A 58 -6.43 6.81 -3.00
C GLN A 58 -7.34 5.79 -3.72
N LEU A 59 -8.66 5.80 -3.52
CA LEU A 59 -9.58 4.82 -4.10
C LEU A 59 -9.49 4.74 -5.64
N VAL A 60 -9.33 5.89 -6.31
CA VAL A 60 -9.20 5.94 -7.77
C VAL A 60 -7.90 5.24 -8.22
N ASN A 61 -6.80 5.48 -7.52
CA ASN A 61 -5.51 4.87 -7.82
C ASN A 61 -5.54 3.35 -7.59
N VAL A 62 -6.13 2.92 -6.48
CA VAL A 62 -6.39 1.50 -6.19
C VAL A 62 -7.19 0.85 -7.33
N LYS A 63 -8.30 1.48 -7.74
CA LYS A 63 -9.12 0.99 -8.86
C LYS A 63 -8.32 0.90 -10.15
N ASN A 64 -7.52 1.91 -10.47
CA ASN A 64 -6.70 1.92 -11.69
C ASN A 64 -5.72 0.74 -11.71
N HIS A 65 -5.03 0.47 -10.60
CA HIS A 65 -4.18 -0.72 -10.49
C HIS A 65 -4.98 -2.04 -10.62
N MET A 66 -6.22 -2.09 -10.14
CA MET A 66 -7.07 -3.28 -10.30
C MET A 66 -7.50 -3.54 -11.76
N LEU A 67 -7.49 -2.52 -12.62
CA LEU A 67 -7.92 -2.61 -14.02
C LEU A 67 -6.79 -2.91 -15.01
N VAL A 68 -5.53 -2.86 -14.56
CA VAL A 68 -4.36 -3.41 -15.28
C VAL A 68 -4.32 -4.92 -15.10
#